data_AF-A0AAN8N0G7-F1
#
_entry.id   AF-A0AAN8N0G7-F1
#
_cell.length_a   1.000
_cell.length_b   1.000
_cell.length_c   1.000
_cell.angle_alpha   90.00
_cell.angle_beta   90.00
_cell.angle_gamma   90.00
#
_symmetry.space_group_name_H-M   'P 1'
#
loop_
_entity.id
_entity.type
_entity.pdbx_description
1 polymer ?
#
loop_
_entity_poly.entity_id
_entity_poly.type
_entity_poly.pdbx_seq_one_letter_code
_entity_poly.pdbx_strand_id
1 'polypeptide(L)'
;MPPRIPTSLVSRPTTATPPSALLLAACRAFTTTAPLEGKHSSKQKLDQLLAKAPAYPYPIKTTFKQSWFGLYASKHVQFGNNIPDKKFTITRRRWYPNIKHKKLWSFGLGEWVECKLATSVLRTIDKVGGLDNYLLSEKPARLKELGPWGWELRYRLQTSKTVQRKYNEERLKMGLITKEKMVAENVKLGVAQGVQEALPTYKQRRSKKHDIPKGFAERWKKSAKVKKVLFGEPWRARRYVSRETGSERRVKTEAENARVRRAEAVMARQKQANQERKKIEKEEKKREEEEHLLKLAEAQATRRGGPSAPSVTATGSPDPAVPL
;
A
#
# COMPACT_ATOMS: atom_id res chain seq x y z
N MET A 1 18.64 -37.76 -60.60
CA MET A 1 19.97 -37.38 -60.05
C MET A 1 20.11 -35.86 -60.17
N PRO A 2 20.29 -35.10 -59.08
CA PRO A 2 20.65 -33.68 -59.20
C PRO A 2 22.18 -33.50 -59.30
N PRO A 3 22.68 -32.55 -60.12
CA PRO A 3 24.11 -32.36 -60.31
C PRO A 3 24.79 -31.73 -59.08
N ARG A 4 25.92 -32.32 -58.70
CA ARG A 4 26.84 -31.88 -57.64
C ARG A 4 27.70 -30.73 -58.17
N ILE A 5 27.75 -29.62 -57.45
CA ILE A 5 28.69 -28.52 -57.69
C ILE A 5 29.91 -28.74 -56.77
N PRO A 6 31.15 -28.66 -57.28
CA PRO A 6 32.35 -29.00 -56.53
C PRO A 6 32.74 -27.93 -55.51
N THR A 7 33.10 -28.40 -54.33
CA THR A 7 33.80 -27.67 -53.28
C THR A 7 35.25 -27.42 -53.69
N SER A 8 35.64 -26.16 -53.90
CA SER A 8 37.05 -25.74 -53.93
C SER A 8 37.40 -24.98 -52.66
N LEU A 9 38.32 -25.57 -51.90
CA LEU A 9 39.03 -24.98 -50.77
C LEU A 9 40.04 -23.95 -51.26
N VAL A 10 40.02 -22.71 -50.75
CA VAL A 10 41.25 -21.95 -50.46
C VAL A 10 41.00 -21.02 -49.27
N SER A 11 41.88 -21.15 -48.28
CA SER A 11 42.03 -20.32 -47.09
C SER A 11 42.93 -19.11 -47.35
N ARG A 12 42.59 -17.92 -46.81
CA ARG A 12 43.54 -17.07 -46.04
C ARG A 12 42.80 -15.94 -45.30
N PRO A 13 43.19 -15.61 -44.04
CA PRO A 13 42.61 -14.49 -43.30
C PRO A 13 43.31 -13.17 -43.67
N THR A 14 42.53 -12.16 -44.04
CA THR A 14 42.97 -10.76 -44.03
C THR A 14 42.12 -10.00 -43.02
N THR A 15 42.77 -9.52 -41.97
CA THR A 15 42.26 -8.50 -41.06
C THR A 15 41.89 -7.25 -41.86
N ALA A 16 40.59 -7.04 -42.06
CA ALA A 16 40.02 -5.78 -42.54
C ALA A 16 39.20 -5.15 -41.41
N THR A 17 39.69 -4.00 -40.95
CA THR A 17 39.08 -3.04 -40.05
C THR A 17 37.64 -2.72 -40.48
N PRO A 18 36.64 -2.70 -39.56
CA PRO A 18 35.30 -2.29 -39.94
C PRO A 18 35.27 -0.77 -40.22
N PRO A 19 34.70 -0.32 -41.35
CA PRO A 19 34.36 1.08 -41.51
C PRO A 19 33.30 1.46 -40.48
N SER A 20 33.71 2.26 -39.51
CA SER A 20 32.98 3.43 -39.00
C SER A 20 31.45 3.34 -39.09
N ALA A 21 30.86 2.91 -37.98
CA ALA A 21 29.45 3.09 -37.69
C ALA A 21 29.09 4.59 -37.60
N LEU A 22 28.65 5.18 -38.71
CA LEU A 22 28.06 6.52 -38.75
C LEU A 22 26.81 6.58 -39.65
N LEU A 23 25.85 5.68 -39.43
CA LEU A 23 24.49 5.81 -39.97
C LEU A 23 23.44 5.55 -38.89
N LEU A 24 23.46 6.34 -37.81
CA LEU A 24 22.41 6.37 -36.80
C LEU A 24 22.26 7.78 -36.21
N ALA A 25 22.13 8.78 -37.07
CA ALA A 25 21.92 10.16 -36.63
C ALA A 25 21.08 10.95 -37.62
N ALA A 26 19.77 10.67 -37.71
CA ALA A 26 18.75 11.70 -38.00
C ALA A 26 17.31 11.12 -37.97
N CYS A 27 16.87 10.63 -36.81
CA CYS A 27 15.43 10.69 -36.51
C CYS A 27 15.21 11.90 -35.60
N ARG A 28 15.10 13.09 -36.19
CA ARG A 28 14.60 14.27 -35.47
C ARG A 28 13.14 14.01 -35.11
N ALA A 29 12.85 13.80 -33.83
CA ALA A 29 11.47 13.77 -33.35
C ALA A 29 10.90 15.20 -33.44
N PHE A 30 9.91 15.40 -34.30
CA PHE A 30 9.31 16.71 -34.62
C PHE A 30 8.37 17.27 -33.54
N THR A 31 8.29 16.67 -32.35
CA THR A 31 7.29 17.03 -31.34
C THR A 31 7.92 17.72 -30.14
N THR A 32 7.57 19.00 -29.91
CA THR A 32 7.97 19.80 -28.74
C THR A 32 7.12 19.54 -27.50
N THR A 33 6.05 18.74 -27.63
CA THR A 33 5.23 18.32 -26.50
C THR A 33 6.01 17.28 -25.68
N ALA A 34 6.16 17.53 -24.38
CA ALA A 34 6.67 16.51 -23.46
C ALA A 34 5.81 15.25 -23.63
N PRO A 35 6.41 14.05 -23.74
CA PRO A 35 5.62 12.84 -23.84
C PRO A 35 4.74 12.76 -22.58
N LEU A 36 3.41 12.77 -22.78
CA LEU A 36 2.46 12.48 -21.72
C LEU A 36 2.94 11.23 -20.98
N GLU A 37 2.95 11.25 -19.64
CA GLU A 37 3.35 10.09 -18.85
C GLU A 37 2.67 8.84 -19.42
N GLY A 38 3.49 7.95 -19.99
CA GLY A 38 2.98 6.77 -20.67
C GLY A 38 2.08 6.00 -19.73
N LYS A 39 0.94 5.51 -20.23
CA LYS A 39 0.01 4.68 -19.45
C LYS A 39 0.81 3.62 -18.68
N HIS A 40 0.69 3.62 -17.36
CA HIS A 40 1.44 2.69 -16.51
C HIS A 40 1.31 1.25 -17.02
N SER A 41 2.41 0.51 -16.98
CA SER A 41 2.39 -0.91 -17.33
C SER A 41 1.40 -1.64 -16.42
N SER A 42 0.67 -2.61 -16.96
CA SER A 42 -0.19 -3.52 -16.18
C SER A 42 0.49 -4.07 -14.91
N LYS A 43 1.82 -4.27 -14.93
CA LYS A 43 2.57 -4.67 -13.74
C LYS A 43 2.68 -3.54 -12.71
N GLN A 44 3.08 -2.34 -13.12
CA GLN A 44 3.14 -1.18 -12.23
C GLN A 44 1.79 -0.86 -11.60
N LYS A 45 0.70 -0.96 -12.37
CA LYS A 45 -0.66 -0.78 -11.84
C LYS A 45 -1.03 -1.86 -10.81
N LEU A 46 -0.59 -3.10 -11.03
CA LEU A 46 -0.77 -4.19 -10.08
C LEU A 46 0.06 -3.95 -8.80
N ASP A 47 1.31 -3.50 -8.94
CA ASP A 47 2.18 -3.18 -7.81
C ASP A 47 1.61 -2.02 -6.98
N GLN A 48 1.12 -0.96 -7.63
CA GLN A 48 0.43 0.16 -6.98
C GLN A 48 -0.83 -0.30 -6.22
N LEU A 49 -1.60 -1.22 -6.81
CA LEU A 49 -2.77 -1.80 -6.17
C LEU A 49 -2.37 -2.59 -4.92
N LEU A 50 -1.38 -3.50 -5.04
CA LEU A 50 -0.97 -4.36 -3.94
C LEU A 50 -0.08 -3.64 -2.90
N ALA A 51 0.37 -2.41 -3.14
CA ALA A 51 1.27 -1.69 -2.25
C ALA A 51 0.77 -1.56 -0.79
N LYS A 52 -0.56 -1.52 -0.60
CA LYS A 52 -1.18 -1.39 0.74
C LYS A 52 -1.49 -2.72 1.39
N ALA A 53 -1.64 -3.79 0.60
CA ALA A 53 -2.14 -5.07 1.05
C ALA A 53 -0.99 -6.05 1.34
N PRO A 54 -1.18 -7.04 2.24
CA PRO A 54 -0.20 -8.10 2.41
C PRO A 54 -0.01 -8.87 1.10
N ALA A 55 1.14 -9.55 0.97
CA ALA A 55 1.43 -10.37 -0.19
C ALA A 55 0.32 -11.39 -0.46
N TYR A 56 -0.16 -11.42 -1.70
CA TYR A 56 -1.22 -12.36 -2.09
C TYR A 56 -0.68 -13.81 -1.99
N PRO A 57 -1.38 -14.73 -1.29
CA PRO A 57 -0.83 -16.06 -0.98
C PRO A 57 -0.67 -16.99 -2.20
N TYR A 58 -1.38 -16.73 -3.30
CA TYR A 58 -1.36 -17.60 -4.49
C TYR A 58 -0.57 -16.99 -5.65
N PRO A 59 0.00 -17.82 -6.55
CA PRO A 59 0.73 -17.30 -7.70
C PRO A 59 -0.19 -16.52 -8.65
N ILE A 60 0.24 -15.32 -9.03
CA ILE A 60 -0.47 -14.46 -9.97
C ILE A 60 -0.19 -14.95 -11.40
N LYS A 61 -1.26 -15.31 -12.14
CA LYS A 61 -1.16 -15.76 -13.54
C LYS A 61 -0.58 -14.65 -14.41
N THR A 62 0.48 -14.92 -15.18
CA THR A 62 1.11 -13.93 -16.08
C THR A 62 0.29 -13.65 -17.34
N THR A 63 -0.58 -14.59 -17.71
CA THR A 63 -1.52 -14.54 -18.83
C THR A 63 -2.83 -13.85 -18.43
N PHE A 64 -3.56 -13.35 -19.42
CA PHE A 64 -4.86 -12.69 -19.24
C PHE A 64 -4.87 -11.62 -18.13
N LYS A 65 -3.90 -10.70 -18.20
CA LYS A 65 -3.66 -9.62 -17.21
C LYS A 65 -4.87 -8.74 -16.91
N GLN A 66 -5.86 -8.75 -17.81
CA GLN A 66 -7.15 -8.10 -17.58
C GLN A 66 -7.84 -8.61 -16.30
N SER A 67 -7.69 -9.90 -15.96
CA SER A 67 -8.30 -10.48 -14.76
C SER A 67 -7.66 -10.00 -13.45
N TRP A 68 -6.49 -9.36 -13.50
CA TRP A 68 -5.83 -8.84 -12.30
C TRP A 68 -6.60 -7.70 -11.66
N PHE A 69 -7.44 -6.99 -12.41
CA PHE A 69 -8.10 -5.73 -12.03
C PHE A 69 -9.63 -5.88 -11.89
N GLY A 70 -10.11 -7.05 -11.47
CA GLY A 70 -11.53 -7.28 -11.19
C GLY A 70 -11.78 -8.67 -10.64
N LEU A 71 -13.04 -9.05 -10.45
CA LEU A 71 -13.41 -10.36 -9.95
C LEU A 71 -13.83 -11.27 -11.11
N TYR A 72 -13.00 -12.29 -11.38
CA TYR A 72 -13.20 -13.21 -12.50
C TYR A 72 -13.54 -14.64 -12.04
N ALA A 73 -13.47 -14.93 -10.74
CA ALA A 73 -13.64 -16.27 -10.18
C ALA A 73 -12.78 -17.33 -10.91
N SER A 74 -11.48 -17.07 -11.01
CA SER A 74 -10.51 -17.92 -11.73
C SER A 74 -10.78 -18.14 -13.23
N LYS A 75 -11.83 -17.53 -13.81
CA LYS A 75 -12.13 -17.64 -15.24
C LYS A 75 -11.02 -17.01 -16.07
N HIS A 76 -10.63 -17.73 -17.10
CA HIS A 76 -9.57 -17.33 -18.00
C HIS A 76 -10.09 -17.38 -19.45
N VAL A 77 -9.41 -16.68 -20.35
CA VAL A 77 -9.67 -16.84 -21.79
C VAL A 77 -9.29 -18.27 -22.20
N GLN A 78 -10.21 -18.95 -22.89
CA GLN A 78 -9.94 -20.25 -23.48
C GLN A 78 -9.59 -20.08 -24.96
N PHE A 79 -8.70 -20.93 -25.45
CA PHE A 79 -8.29 -20.95 -26.85
C PHE A 79 -8.65 -22.30 -27.45
N GLY A 80 -9.03 -22.30 -28.71
CA GLY A 80 -9.33 -23.53 -29.44
C GLY A 80 -9.53 -23.23 -30.90
N ASN A 81 -10.28 -24.11 -31.56
CA ASN A 81 -10.48 -24.08 -32.99
C ASN A 81 -11.96 -23.93 -33.34
N ASN A 82 -12.28 -23.21 -34.42
CA ASN A 82 -13.53 -23.45 -35.14
C ASN A 82 -13.32 -24.69 -36.01
N ILE A 83 -14.22 -25.66 -35.85
CA ILE A 83 -14.24 -26.88 -36.65
C ILE A 83 -15.44 -26.73 -37.58
N PRO A 84 -15.22 -26.64 -38.91
CA PRO A 84 -16.31 -26.61 -39.87
C PRO A 84 -16.84 -28.02 -40.14
N ASP A 85 -18.13 -28.11 -40.50
CA ASP A 85 -18.82 -29.40 -40.73
C ASP A 85 -18.30 -30.15 -41.97
N LYS A 86 -17.78 -29.41 -42.97
CA LYS A 86 -17.15 -29.97 -44.17
C LYS A 86 -15.64 -29.75 -44.10
N LYS A 87 -14.86 -30.71 -44.62
CA LYS A 87 -13.38 -30.79 -44.54
C LYS A 87 -12.67 -29.58 -45.15
N PHE A 88 -12.69 -28.42 -44.48
CA PHE A 88 -12.04 -27.21 -44.98
C PHE A 88 -11.55 -26.34 -43.84
N THR A 89 -10.24 -26.32 -43.63
CA THR A 89 -9.47 -25.35 -42.83
C THR A 89 -9.98 -25.06 -41.40
N ILE A 90 -9.28 -25.66 -40.43
CA ILE A 90 -9.46 -25.38 -39.01
C ILE A 90 -8.92 -23.98 -38.68
N THR A 91 -9.76 -23.09 -38.16
CA THR A 91 -9.35 -21.71 -37.78
C THR A 91 -9.23 -21.56 -36.27
N ARG A 92 -8.34 -20.68 -35.78
CA ARG A 92 -8.18 -20.42 -34.34
C ARG A 92 -9.28 -19.50 -33.82
N ARG A 93 -9.83 -19.82 -32.65
CA ARG A 93 -10.82 -18.99 -31.93
C ARG A 93 -10.44 -18.79 -30.47
N ARG A 94 -11.13 -17.85 -29.83
CA ARG A 94 -11.01 -17.52 -28.41
C ARG A 94 -12.40 -17.48 -27.77
N TRP A 95 -12.52 -17.97 -26.55
CA TRP A 95 -13.73 -17.80 -25.72
C TRP A 95 -13.39 -16.93 -24.52
N TYR A 96 -13.96 -15.73 -24.50
CA TYR A 96 -13.84 -14.81 -23.39
C TYR A 96 -14.95 -15.07 -22.36
N PRO A 97 -14.65 -14.91 -21.05
CA PRO A 97 -15.71 -14.90 -20.07
C PRO A 97 -16.61 -13.67 -20.29
N ASN A 98 -17.90 -13.80 -19.97
CA ASN A 98 -18.84 -12.68 -20.05
C ASN A 98 -18.57 -11.69 -18.90
N ILE A 99 -17.92 -10.57 -19.22
CA ILE A 99 -17.46 -9.56 -18.26
C ILE A 99 -18.36 -8.34 -18.35
N LYS A 100 -18.80 -7.83 -17.19
CA LYS A 100 -19.62 -6.63 -17.04
C LYS A 100 -18.96 -5.66 -16.07
N HIS A 101 -19.16 -4.37 -16.33
CA HIS A 101 -18.79 -3.30 -15.40
C HIS A 101 -20.03 -2.96 -14.57
N LYS A 102 -19.94 -3.10 -13.24
CA LYS A 102 -21.05 -2.84 -12.33
C LYS A 102 -20.56 -2.13 -11.07
N LYS A 103 -21.46 -1.38 -10.45
CA LYS A 103 -21.27 -0.81 -9.11
C LYS A 103 -22.02 -1.69 -8.12
N LEU A 104 -21.35 -2.13 -7.06
CA LEU A 104 -21.93 -2.95 -6.01
C LEU A 104 -21.79 -2.23 -4.68
N TRP A 105 -22.84 -2.26 -3.86
CA TRP A 105 -22.79 -1.69 -2.53
C TRP A 105 -21.99 -2.57 -1.58
N SER A 106 -21.07 -1.98 -0.82
CA SER A 106 -20.35 -2.64 0.28
C SER A 106 -20.84 -2.05 1.60
N PHE A 107 -21.41 -2.89 2.46
CA PHE A 107 -21.91 -2.47 3.78
C PHE A 107 -20.77 -2.17 4.74
N GLY A 108 -19.68 -2.95 4.68
CA GLY A 108 -18.53 -2.76 5.53
C GLY A 108 -17.77 -1.46 5.22
N LEU A 109 -17.68 -1.10 3.93
CA LEU A 109 -17.06 0.15 3.52
C LEU A 109 -18.03 1.35 3.54
N GLY A 110 -19.33 1.13 3.38
CA GLY A 110 -20.32 2.19 3.27
C GLY A 110 -20.26 2.93 1.93
N GLU A 111 -19.76 2.28 0.88
CA GLU A 111 -19.50 2.89 -0.42
C GLU A 111 -19.91 1.98 -1.59
N TRP A 112 -20.16 2.59 -2.75
CA TRP A 112 -20.35 1.89 -4.02
C TRP A 112 -18.99 1.52 -4.63
N VAL A 113 -18.71 0.23 -4.74
CA VAL A 113 -17.48 -0.28 -5.35
C VAL A 113 -17.71 -0.56 -6.83
N GLU A 114 -17.01 0.17 -7.69
CA GLU A 114 -17.01 -0.07 -9.13
C GLU A 114 -16.00 -1.16 -9.50
N CYS A 115 -16.47 -2.19 -10.21
CA CYS A 115 -15.60 -3.31 -10.56
C CYS A 115 -15.99 -3.99 -11.88
N LYS A 116 -14.98 -4.63 -12.49
CA LYS A 116 -15.19 -5.56 -13.62
C LYS A 116 -15.45 -6.94 -13.06
N LEU A 117 -16.57 -7.54 -13.45
CA LEU A 117 -17.05 -8.80 -12.89
C LEU A 117 -17.40 -9.77 -14.00
N ALA A 118 -17.04 -11.04 -13.83
CA ALA A 118 -17.66 -12.10 -14.62
C ALA A 118 -19.11 -12.31 -14.18
N THR A 119 -20.02 -12.64 -15.10
CA THR A 119 -21.45 -12.85 -14.75
C THR A 119 -21.69 -13.98 -13.74
N SER A 120 -20.80 -14.97 -13.67
CA SER A 120 -20.85 -16.00 -12.60
C SER A 120 -20.55 -15.44 -11.23
N VAL A 121 -19.68 -14.42 -11.15
CA VAL A 121 -19.37 -13.75 -9.88
C VAL A 121 -20.59 -12.99 -9.40
N LEU A 122 -21.28 -12.25 -10.28
CA LEU A 122 -22.54 -11.58 -9.95
C LEU A 122 -23.55 -12.56 -9.35
N ARG A 123 -23.82 -13.68 -10.02
CA ARG A 123 -24.71 -14.74 -9.49
C ARG A 123 -24.27 -15.26 -8.12
N THR A 124 -22.96 -15.35 -7.88
CA THR A 124 -22.42 -15.84 -6.61
C THR A 124 -22.56 -14.80 -5.51
N ILE A 125 -22.35 -13.53 -5.83
CA ILE A 125 -22.55 -12.39 -4.92
C ILE A 125 -24.01 -12.35 -4.47
N ASP A 126 -24.95 -12.51 -5.39
CA ASP A 126 -26.38 -12.56 -5.08
C ASP A 126 -26.70 -13.78 -4.19
N LYS A 127 -26.12 -14.96 -4.51
CA LYS A 127 -26.31 -16.18 -3.72
C LYS A 127 -25.79 -16.08 -2.28
N VAL A 128 -24.67 -15.38 -2.05
CA VAL A 128 -24.12 -15.19 -0.69
C VAL A 128 -24.69 -13.96 0.02
N GLY A 129 -25.57 -13.21 -0.63
CA GLY A 129 -26.24 -12.05 -0.04
C GLY A 129 -25.38 -10.78 0.03
N GLY A 130 -24.40 -10.60 -0.87
CA GLY A 130 -23.67 -9.33 -0.98
C GLY A 130 -22.18 -9.45 -1.30
N LEU A 131 -21.57 -8.31 -1.64
CA LEU A 131 -20.16 -8.23 -2.02
C LEU A 131 -19.24 -8.57 -0.84
N ASP A 132 -19.57 -8.11 0.35
CA ASP A 132 -18.71 -8.29 1.53
C ASP A 132 -18.63 -9.76 1.93
N ASN A 133 -19.76 -10.46 1.95
CA ASN A 133 -19.81 -11.91 2.22
C ASN A 133 -19.00 -12.70 1.18
N TYR A 134 -19.04 -12.26 -0.09
CA TYR A 134 -18.26 -12.88 -1.15
C TYR A 134 -16.75 -12.77 -0.90
N LEU A 135 -16.28 -11.61 -0.41
CA LEU A 135 -14.86 -11.32 -0.14
C LEU A 135 -14.35 -11.92 1.18
N LEU A 136 -15.20 -11.92 2.22
CA LEU A 136 -14.82 -12.40 3.55
C LEU A 136 -14.87 -13.93 3.68
N SER A 137 -15.47 -14.63 2.72
CA SER A 137 -15.51 -16.10 2.67
C SER A 137 -14.14 -16.74 2.94
N GLU A 138 -14.12 -17.67 3.90
CA GLU A 138 -12.90 -18.32 4.41
C GLU A 138 -12.39 -19.45 3.51
N LYS A 139 -13.25 -19.99 2.64
CA LYS A 139 -12.92 -21.15 1.81
C LYS A 139 -11.67 -20.88 0.95
N PRO A 140 -10.67 -21.78 0.93
CA PRO A 140 -9.42 -21.56 0.20
C PRO A 140 -9.64 -21.46 -1.31
N ALA A 141 -10.65 -22.15 -1.85
CA ALA A 141 -11.05 -22.02 -3.25
C ALA A 141 -11.46 -20.57 -3.60
N ARG A 142 -12.20 -19.90 -2.69
CA ARG A 142 -12.62 -18.52 -2.89
C ARG A 142 -11.43 -17.56 -2.87
N LEU A 143 -10.47 -17.76 -1.98
CA LEU A 143 -9.26 -16.94 -1.93
C LEU A 143 -8.45 -17.02 -3.22
N LYS A 144 -8.35 -18.20 -3.85
CA LYS A 144 -7.73 -18.38 -5.18
C LYS A 144 -8.49 -17.63 -6.28
N GLU A 145 -9.82 -17.61 -6.19
CA GLU A 145 -10.76 -17.02 -7.16
C GLU A 145 -10.80 -15.48 -7.15
N LEU A 146 -10.50 -14.84 -6.00
CA LEU A 146 -10.52 -13.39 -5.82
C LEU A 146 -9.54 -12.67 -6.75
N GLY A 147 -8.35 -13.28 -6.94
CA GLY A 147 -7.24 -12.63 -7.63
C GLY A 147 -6.68 -11.41 -6.87
N PRO A 148 -5.72 -10.69 -7.46
CA PRO A 148 -5.02 -9.60 -6.76
C PRO A 148 -5.92 -8.43 -6.38
N TRP A 149 -6.79 -7.98 -7.30
CA TRP A 149 -7.75 -6.90 -7.02
C TRP A 149 -8.78 -7.29 -5.95
N GLY A 150 -9.30 -8.51 -6.00
CA GLY A 150 -10.18 -9.00 -4.94
C GLY A 150 -9.48 -9.10 -3.59
N TRP A 151 -8.20 -9.46 -3.57
CA TRP A 151 -7.39 -9.54 -2.36
C TRP A 151 -7.14 -8.18 -1.71
N GLU A 152 -6.81 -7.16 -2.50
CA GLU A 152 -6.69 -5.78 -2.00
C GLU A 152 -8.02 -5.27 -1.46
N LEU A 153 -9.11 -5.49 -2.18
CA LEU A 153 -10.44 -5.10 -1.71
C LEU A 153 -10.84 -5.83 -0.43
N ARG A 154 -10.52 -7.13 -0.31
CA ARG A 154 -10.73 -7.91 0.92
C ARG A 154 -9.93 -7.33 2.08
N TYR A 155 -8.66 -6.99 1.87
CA TYR A 155 -7.83 -6.35 2.89
C TYR A 155 -8.42 -5.00 3.32
N ARG A 156 -8.84 -4.16 2.35
CA ARG A 156 -9.51 -2.89 2.62
C ARG A 156 -10.79 -3.07 3.44
N LEU A 157 -11.56 -4.11 3.14
CA LEU A 157 -12.75 -4.46 3.90
C LEU A 157 -12.41 -4.96 5.32
N GLN A 158 -11.42 -5.84 5.49
CA GLN A 158 -11.00 -6.36 6.80
C GLN A 158 -10.39 -5.28 7.71
N THR A 159 -9.77 -4.27 7.10
CA THR A 159 -9.22 -3.11 7.82
C THR A 159 -10.28 -2.10 8.22
N SER A 160 -11.49 -2.15 7.64
CA SER A 160 -12.59 -1.26 8.02
C SER A 160 -13.03 -1.45 9.47
N LYS A 161 -13.48 -0.37 10.12
CA LYS A 161 -13.89 -0.39 11.54
C LYS A 161 -15.11 -1.29 11.77
N THR A 162 -16.05 -1.31 10.81
CA THR A 162 -17.28 -2.11 10.89
C THR A 162 -16.97 -3.61 10.94
N VAL A 163 -16.07 -4.08 10.07
CA VAL A 163 -15.65 -5.48 10.03
C VAL A 163 -14.75 -5.83 11.20
N GLN A 164 -13.85 -4.92 11.62
CA GLN A 164 -13.03 -5.14 12.82
C GLN A 164 -13.88 -5.31 14.09
N ARG A 165 -14.97 -4.55 14.24
CA ARG A 165 -15.91 -4.73 15.37
C ARG A 165 -16.54 -6.12 15.35
N LYS A 166 -17.07 -6.55 14.20
CA LYS A 166 -17.62 -7.90 14.02
C LYS A 166 -16.61 -8.99 14.39
N TYR A 167 -15.36 -8.86 13.94
CA TYR A 167 -14.29 -9.81 14.28
C TYR A 167 -13.94 -9.82 15.76
N ASN A 168 -13.99 -8.67 16.45
CA ASN A 168 -13.76 -8.64 17.90
C ASN A 168 -14.89 -9.34 18.66
N GLU A 169 -16.13 -9.15 18.25
CA GLU A 169 -17.29 -9.84 18.82
C GLU A 169 -17.22 -11.35 18.59
N GLU A 170 -16.89 -11.78 17.38
CA GLU A 170 -16.68 -13.19 17.04
C GLU A 170 -15.54 -13.81 17.86
N ARG A 171 -14.42 -13.10 18.04
CA ARG A 171 -13.32 -13.54 18.91
C ARG A 171 -13.76 -13.77 20.34
N LEU A 172 -14.51 -12.82 20.91
CA LEU A 172 -15.04 -12.92 22.27
C LEU A 172 -15.99 -14.12 22.41
N LYS A 173 -16.87 -14.35 21.43
CA LYS A 173 -17.78 -15.52 21.38
C LYS A 173 -17.03 -16.84 21.33
N MET A 174 -15.90 -16.87 20.63
CA MET A 174 -15.04 -18.06 20.53
C MET A 174 -14.11 -18.22 21.76
N GLY A 175 -14.16 -17.32 22.74
CA GLY A 175 -13.29 -17.36 23.93
C GLY A 175 -11.84 -16.95 23.65
N LEU A 176 -11.56 -16.35 22.49
CA LEU A 176 -10.22 -15.85 22.17
C LEU A 176 -9.96 -14.52 22.89
N ILE A 177 -8.67 -14.28 23.18
CA ILE A 177 -8.18 -13.03 23.74
C ILE A 177 -8.53 -11.86 22.80
N THR A 178 -8.86 -10.70 23.38
CA THR A 178 -9.17 -9.50 22.59
C THR A 178 -7.97 -9.08 21.72
N LYS A 179 -8.24 -8.45 20.58
CA LYS A 179 -7.18 -7.97 19.67
C LYS A 179 -6.14 -7.10 20.40
N GLU A 180 -6.59 -6.25 21.32
CA GLU A 180 -5.73 -5.36 22.11
C GLU A 180 -4.84 -6.13 23.08
N LYS A 181 -5.40 -7.09 23.82
CA LYS A 181 -4.64 -7.95 24.73
C LYS A 181 -3.63 -8.80 23.96
N MET A 182 -4.00 -9.36 22.82
CA MET A 182 -3.09 -10.10 21.93
C MET A 182 -1.92 -9.23 21.43
N VAL A 183 -2.20 -7.97 21.04
CA VAL A 183 -1.13 -7.03 20.65
C VAL A 183 -0.24 -6.68 21.84
N ALA A 184 -0.81 -6.44 23.02
CA ALA A 184 -0.04 -6.17 24.23
C ALA A 184 0.86 -7.35 24.63
N GLU A 185 0.37 -8.58 24.52
CA GLU A 185 1.17 -9.79 24.72
C GLU A 185 2.27 -9.94 23.66
N ASN A 186 1.98 -9.72 22.38
CA ASN A 186 2.99 -9.73 21.33
C ASN A 186 4.09 -8.69 21.54
N VAL A 187 3.74 -7.52 22.10
CA VAL A 187 4.70 -6.49 22.50
C VAL A 187 5.55 -6.96 23.68
N LYS A 188 4.92 -7.55 24.71
CA LYS A 188 5.64 -8.14 25.87
C LYS A 188 6.60 -9.25 25.46
N LEU A 189 6.18 -10.12 24.53
CA LEU A 189 6.98 -11.23 24.01
C LEU A 189 8.09 -10.76 23.04
N GLY A 190 8.21 -9.45 22.77
CA GLY A 190 9.20 -8.90 21.84
C GLY A 190 8.92 -9.20 20.36
N VAL A 191 7.87 -9.96 20.04
CA VAL A 191 7.45 -10.30 18.67
C VAL A 191 7.05 -9.04 17.89
N ALA A 192 6.48 -8.04 18.58
CA ALA A 192 6.05 -6.79 17.95
C ALA A 192 7.19 -5.86 17.49
N GLN A 193 8.44 -6.06 17.94
CA GLN A 193 9.59 -5.35 17.34
C GLN A 193 9.94 -5.88 15.94
N GLY A 194 9.31 -6.99 15.51
CA GLY A 194 9.56 -7.67 14.24
C GLY A 194 8.51 -7.49 13.15
N VAL A 195 7.52 -6.60 13.32
CA VAL A 195 6.81 -6.02 12.17
C VAL A 195 7.27 -4.58 12.05
N GLN A 196 8.56 -4.41 11.71
CA GLN A 196 8.88 -3.32 10.79
C GLN A 196 7.83 -3.43 9.68
N GLU A 197 7.07 -2.35 9.43
CA GLU A 197 6.24 -2.22 8.24
C GLU A 197 6.93 -2.99 7.14
N ALA A 198 6.35 -4.12 6.71
CA ALA A 198 7.01 -4.97 5.74
C ALA A 198 7.16 -4.12 4.49
N LEU A 199 8.30 -3.44 4.37
CA LEU A 199 8.71 -2.76 3.16
C LEU A 199 8.47 -3.82 2.09
N PRO A 200 7.61 -3.53 1.09
CA PRO A 200 7.12 -4.55 0.19
C PRO A 200 8.32 -5.35 -0.27
N THR A 201 8.37 -6.63 0.11
CA THR A 201 9.37 -7.58 -0.37
C THR A 201 9.04 -7.94 -1.82
N TYR A 202 8.78 -6.94 -2.65
CA TYR A 202 9.32 -6.97 -3.98
C TYR A 202 10.81 -7.17 -3.77
N LYS A 203 11.33 -8.36 -4.10
CA LYS A 203 12.77 -8.57 -4.22
C LYS A 203 13.27 -7.38 -5.01
N GLN A 204 13.94 -6.42 -4.35
CA GLN A 204 14.59 -5.33 -5.04
C GLN A 204 15.55 -6.05 -5.97
N ARG A 205 15.18 -6.11 -7.25
CA ARG A 205 16.07 -6.61 -8.27
C ARG A 205 17.26 -5.68 -8.14
N ARG A 206 18.36 -6.16 -7.54
CA ARG A 206 19.60 -5.37 -7.34
C ARG A 206 19.83 -4.69 -8.68
N SER A 207 19.57 -3.39 -8.74
CA SER A 207 19.79 -2.64 -9.96
C SER A 207 21.26 -2.78 -10.23
N LYS A 208 21.62 -3.33 -11.39
CA LYS A 208 23.04 -3.36 -11.73
C LYS A 208 23.47 -1.90 -11.84
N LYS A 209 24.75 -1.61 -11.58
CA LYS A 209 25.29 -0.24 -11.58
C LYS A 209 24.99 0.55 -12.89
N HIS A 210 24.63 -0.15 -13.96
CA HIS A 210 24.26 0.36 -15.28
C HIS A 210 22.77 0.70 -15.44
N ASP A 211 21.88 0.17 -14.58
CA ASP A 211 20.43 0.39 -14.64
C ASP A 211 19.99 1.66 -13.88
N ILE A 212 20.88 2.22 -13.05
CA ILE A 212 20.65 3.47 -12.31
C ILE A 212 20.91 4.63 -13.29
N PRO A 213 19.91 5.48 -13.62
CA PRO A 213 20.13 6.64 -14.46
C PRO A 213 21.14 7.57 -13.78
N LYS A 214 22.25 7.86 -14.48
CA LYS A 214 23.30 8.75 -13.96
C LYS A 214 22.71 10.11 -13.64
N GLY A 215 22.98 10.63 -12.44
CA GLY A 215 22.59 11.97 -12.05
C GLY A 215 23.17 13.02 -13.01
N PHE A 216 22.49 14.17 -13.14
CA PHE A 216 22.88 15.24 -14.07
C PHE A 216 24.38 15.60 -13.96
N ALA A 217 24.90 15.71 -12.74
CA ALA A 217 26.31 16.02 -12.46
C ALA A 217 27.30 14.93 -12.95
N GLU A 218 26.94 13.65 -12.87
CA GLU A 218 27.79 12.54 -13.32
C GLU A 218 27.79 12.39 -14.84
N ARG A 219 26.62 12.62 -15.46
CA ARG A 219 26.49 12.72 -16.91
C ARG A 219 27.35 13.87 -17.45
N TRP A 220 27.39 14.98 -16.74
CA TRP A 220 28.20 16.15 -17.09
C TRP A 220 29.71 15.91 -16.91
N LYS A 221 30.15 15.27 -15.82
CA LYS A 221 31.56 14.89 -15.62
C LYS A 221 32.07 13.88 -16.66
N LYS A 222 31.23 12.93 -17.08
CA LYS A 222 31.58 11.99 -18.18
C LYS A 222 31.65 12.68 -19.53
N SER A 223 30.71 13.59 -19.84
CA SER A 223 30.79 14.41 -21.07
C SER A 223 31.98 15.38 -21.06
N ALA A 224 32.38 15.91 -19.89
CA ALA A 224 33.58 16.74 -19.77
C ALA A 224 34.87 15.94 -20.02
N LYS A 225 34.89 14.65 -19.68
CA LYS A 225 36.02 13.75 -19.98
C LYS A 225 36.10 13.35 -21.46
N VAL A 226 34.98 13.40 -22.19
CA VAL A 226 34.90 13.20 -23.65
C VAL A 226 35.29 14.48 -24.42
N LYS A 227 35.28 15.65 -23.77
CA LYS A 227 35.66 16.97 -24.35
C LYS A 227 37.17 17.22 -24.44
N LYS A 228 37.99 16.18 -24.63
CA LYS A 228 39.42 16.35 -24.98
C LYS A 228 39.75 15.99 -26.43
N VAL A 229 38.76 15.63 -27.24
CA VAL A 229 38.93 15.41 -28.67
C VAL A 229 37.85 16.22 -29.40
N LEU A 230 38.30 17.03 -30.34
CA LEU A 230 37.55 17.98 -31.19
C LEU A 230 37.27 19.35 -30.56
N PHE A 231 38.34 20.14 -30.55
CA PHE A 231 38.30 21.55 -30.95
C PHE A 231 37.45 21.68 -32.23
N GLY A 232 36.44 22.53 -32.20
CA GLY A 232 35.51 22.71 -33.32
C GLY A 232 34.18 23.26 -32.80
N GLU A 233 34.16 24.54 -32.47
CA GLU A 233 32.90 25.27 -32.30
C GLU A 233 32.14 25.33 -33.63
N PRO A 234 30.84 25.06 -33.66
CA PRO A 234 29.98 25.61 -34.71
C PRO A 234 29.05 26.66 -34.11
N TRP A 235 29.07 27.80 -34.77
CA TRP A 235 28.36 29.00 -34.45
C TRP A 235 26.84 28.83 -34.64
N ARG A 236 26.08 29.50 -33.75
CA ARG A 236 24.63 29.86 -33.77
C ARG A 236 23.80 29.24 -32.66
N ALA A 237 23.57 30.04 -31.61
CA ALA A 237 22.23 30.31 -31.07
C ALA A 237 22.32 31.45 -30.05
N ARG A 238 22.39 32.68 -30.57
CA ARG A 238 22.09 33.88 -29.80
C ARG A 238 20.64 34.27 -30.14
N ARG A 239 19.68 33.85 -29.30
CA ARG A 239 18.51 34.65 -28.90
C ARG A 239 17.64 33.95 -27.85
N TYR A 240 17.53 34.65 -26.72
CA TYR A 240 16.52 34.60 -25.66
C TYR A 240 16.37 33.32 -24.81
N VAL A 241 17.35 33.12 -23.92
CA VAL A 241 17.06 32.89 -22.49
C VAL A 241 17.98 33.86 -21.77
N SER A 242 17.42 34.81 -21.00
CA SER A 242 18.22 35.72 -20.17
C SER A 242 19.16 34.86 -19.32
N ARG A 243 20.48 35.08 -19.43
CA ARG A 243 21.43 34.49 -18.49
C ARG A 243 21.04 35.01 -17.12
N GLU A 244 20.40 34.18 -16.30
CA GLU A 244 20.16 34.49 -14.90
C GLU A 244 21.48 34.98 -14.32
N THR A 245 21.50 36.25 -13.91
CA THR A 245 22.67 36.84 -13.30
C THR A 245 22.97 36.09 -11.99
N GLY A 246 24.24 36.05 -11.56
CA GLY A 246 24.61 35.35 -10.32
C GLY A 246 23.83 35.84 -9.09
N SER A 247 23.39 37.10 -9.11
CA SER A 247 22.50 37.70 -8.11
C SER A 247 21.10 37.10 -8.12
N GLU A 248 20.49 36.88 -9.28
CA GLU A 248 19.15 36.26 -9.38
C GLU A 248 19.12 34.84 -8.80
N ARG A 249 20.19 34.07 -8.98
CA ARG A 249 20.31 32.74 -8.35
C ARG A 249 20.43 32.83 -6.83
N ARG A 250 21.23 33.76 -6.32
CA ARG A 250 21.37 33.98 -4.87
C ARG A 250 20.03 34.37 -4.24
N VAL A 251 19.31 35.30 -4.86
CA VAL A 251 17.97 35.73 -4.42
C VAL A 251 16.98 34.56 -4.42
N LYS A 252 16.99 33.71 -5.44
CA LYS A 252 16.13 32.50 -5.47
C LYS A 252 16.49 31.50 -4.37
N THR A 253 17.78 31.24 -4.14
CA THR A 253 18.23 30.34 -3.06
C THR A 253 17.91 30.90 -1.68
N GLU A 254 18.05 32.21 -1.49
CA GLU A 254 17.70 32.88 -0.23
C GLU A 254 16.19 32.85 0.00
N ALA A 255 15.39 33.04 -1.05
CA ALA A 255 13.93 32.92 -0.97
C ALA A 255 13.48 31.49 -0.64
N GLU A 256 14.12 30.46 -1.20
CA GLU A 256 13.87 29.05 -0.84
C GLU A 256 14.27 28.77 0.61
N ASN A 257 15.46 29.22 1.05
CA ASN A 257 15.91 29.07 2.43
C ASN A 257 14.98 29.79 3.42
N ALA A 258 14.45 30.97 3.06
CA ALA A 258 13.47 31.69 3.86
C ALA A 258 12.13 30.96 3.94
N ARG A 259 11.69 30.30 2.85
CA ARG A 259 10.49 29.43 2.87
C ARG A 259 10.67 28.24 3.79
N VAL A 260 11.83 27.58 3.74
CA VAL A 260 12.16 26.44 4.63
C VAL A 260 12.14 26.88 6.09
N ARG A 261 12.80 27.99 6.43
CA ARG A 261 12.78 28.54 7.80
C ARG A 261 11.38 28.89 8.29
N ARG A 262 10.52 29.44 7.42
CA ARG A 262 9.11 29.71 7.77
C ARG A 262 8.34 28.41 8.03
N ALA A 263 8.55 27.38 7.22
CA ALA A 263 7.93 26.08 7.43
C ALA A 263 8.40 25.43 8.75
N GLU A 264 9.70 25.48 9.03
CA GLU A 264 10.27 25.01 10.30
C GLU A 264 9.69 25.76 11.51
N ALA A 265 9.54 27.08 11.41
CA ALA A 265 8.93 27.90 12.46
C ALA A 265 7.46 27.54 12.72
N VAL A 266 6.68 27.26 11.66
CA VAL A 266 5.29 26.80 11.78
C VAL A 266 5.24 25.44 12.48
N MET A 267 6.09 24.50 12.09
CA MET A 267 6.17 23.18 12.72
C MET A 267 6.59 23.27 14.19
N ALA A 268 7.53 24.17 14.52
CA ALA A 268 7.96 24.42 15.90
C ALA A 268 6.83 24.98 16.76
N ARG A 269 6.07 25.97 16.25
CA ARG A 269 4.89 26.52 16.94
C ARG A 269 3.82 25.46 17.18
N GLN A 270 3.56 24.61 16.20
CA GLN A 270 2.58 23.54 16.31
C GLN A 270 3.02 22.48 17.34
N LYS A 271 4.33 22.18 17.42
CA LYS A 271 4.90 21.29 18.43
C LYS A 271 4.79 21.88 19.84
N GLN A 272 5.04 23.18 20.01
CA GLN A 272 4.86 23.88 21.28
C GLN A 272 3.40 23.86 21.74
N ALA A 273 2.46 24.22 20.87
CA ALA A 273 1.02 24.17 21.17
C ALA A 273 0.54 22.76 21.57
N ASN A 274 1.08 21.72 20.94
CA ASN A 274 0.80 20.34 21.32
C ASN A 274 1.40 19.95 22.68
N GLN A 275 2.57 20.49 23.03
CA GLN A 275 3.17 20.29 24.35
C GLN A 275 2.36 20.99 25.44
N GLU A 276 1.88 22.21 25.18
CA GLU A 276 1.01 22.96 26.10
C GLU A 276 -0.31 22.24 26.32
N ARG A 277 -0.97 21.78 25.25
CA ARG A 277 -2.20 20.96 25.35
C ARG A 277 -2.00 19.73 26.22
N LYS A 278 -0.87 19.02 26.08
CA LYS A 278 -0.54 17.84 26.90
C LYS A 278 -0.29 18.19 28.37
N LYS A 279 0.26 19.38 28.65
CA LYS A 279 0.44 19.86 30.02
C LYS A 279 -0.92 20.16 30.66
N ILE A 280 -1.79 20.87 29.95
CA ILE A 280 -3.16 21.18 30.39
C ILE A 280 -3.93 19.89 30.68
N GLU A 281 -3.93 18.92 29.76
CA GLU A 281 -4.61 17.63 29.96
C GLU A 281 -4.08 16.87 31.19
N LYS A 282 -2.78 16.99 31.48
CA LYS A 282 -2.16 16.36 32.66
C LYS A 282 -2.56 17.08 33.96
N GLU A 283 -2.71 18.41 33.93
CA GLU A 283 -3.19 19.19 35.06
C GLU A 283 -4.67 18.96 35.33
N GLU A 284 -5.49 18.87 34.29
CA GLU A 284 -6.92 18.52 34.41
C GLU A 284 -7.10 17.14 35.04
N LYS A 285 -6.36 16.12 34.59
CA LYS A 285 -6.39 14.79 35.21
C LYS A 285 -6.00 14.80 36.68
N LYS A 286 -5.00 15.60 37.07
CA LYS A 286 -4.62 15.76 38.48
C LYS A 286 -5.75 16.41 39.28
N ARG A 287 -6.42 17.43 38.74
CA ARG A 287 -7.57 18.07 39.40
C ARG A 287 -8.74 17.08 39.56
N GLU A 288 -9.04 16.29 38.53
CA GLU A 288 -10.06 15.24 38.59
C GLU A 288 -9.71 14.18 39.65
N GLU A 289 -8.44 13.78 39.77
CA GLU A 289 -7.94 12.86 40.80
C GLU A 289 -8.07 13.46 42.21
N GLU A 290 -7.74 14.74 42.40
CA GLU A 290 -7.88 15.47 43.66
C GLU A 290 -9.36 15.60 44.08
N GLU A 291 -10.24 15.98 43.15
CA GLU A 291 -11.69 16.02 43.39
C GLU A 291 -12.26 14.66 43.76
N HIS A 292 -11.79 13.59 43.10
CA HIS A 292 -12.18 12.22 43.42
C HIS A 292 -11.71 11.81 44.83
N LEU A 293 -10.50 12.18 45.23
CA LEU A 293 -9.99 11.95 46.58
C LEU A 293 -10.79 12.73 47.64
N LEU A 294 -11.19 13.97 47.35
CA LEU A 294 -12.05 14.76 48.23
C LEU A 294 -13.44 14.13 48.39
N LYS A 295 -14.07 13.67 47.31
CA LYS A 295 -15.34 12.93 47.37
C LYS A 295 -15.23 11.65 48.20
N LEU A 296 -14.13 10.92 48.08
CA LEU A 296 -13.87 9.74 48.90
C LEU A 296 -13.68 10.09 50.38
N ALA A 297 -12.97 11.18 50.70
CA ALA A 297 -12.79 11.66 52.06
C ALA A 297 -14.12 12.12 52.69
N GLU A 298 -14.95 12.83 51.94
CA GLU A 298 -16.31 13.24 52.36
C GLU A 298 -17.23 12.02 52.59
N ALA A 299 -17.17 11.02 51.71
CA ALA A 299 -17.86 9.75 51.89
C ALA A 299 -17.36 8.95 53.12
N GLN A 300 -16.09 9.09 53.50
CA GLN A 300 -15.56 8.50 54.74
C GLN A 300 -15.99 9.28 55.99
N ALA A 301 -16.05 10.62 55.92
CA ALA A 301 -16.48 11.47 57.03
C ALA A 301 -17.97 11.25 57.36
N THR A 302 -18.84 11.14 56.34
CA THR A 302 -20.26 10.80 56.51
C THR A 302 -20.46 9.41 57.13
N ARG A 303 -19.61 8.43 56.80
CA ARG A 303 -19.61 7.12 57.47
C ARG A 303 -19.21 7.18 58.95
N ARG A 304 -18.34 8.12 59.36
CA ARG A 304 -17.94 8.30 60.77
C ARG A 304 -18.91 9.17 61.57
N GLY A 305 -19.71 10.01 60.90
CA GLY A 305 -20.71 10.90 61.52
C GLY A 305 -22.14 10.35 61.58
N GLY A 306 -22.37 9.07 61.25
CA GLY A 306 -23.69 8.44 61.38
C GLY A 306 -24.18 8.44 62.84
N PRO A 307 -25.50 8.61 63.10
CA PRO A 307 -26.04 8.86 64.43
C PRO A 307 -25.70 7.73 65.41
N SER A 308 -25.17 8.10 66.58
CA SER A 308 -24.90 7.20 67.69
C SER A 308 -26.19 6.50 68.12
N ALA A 309 -26.17 5.17 68.13
CA ALA A 309 -27.25 4.34 68.63
C ALA A 309 -27.63 4.75 70.08
N PRO A 310 -28.92 4.86 70.42
CA PRO A 310 -29.34 5.19 71.77
C PRO A 310 -28.91 4.09 72.75
N SER A 311 -28.19 4.50 73.78
CA SER A 311 -27.78 3.67 74.92
C SER A 311 -29.01 3.08 75.61
N VAL A 312 -29.20 1.78 75.47
CA VAL A 312 -30.14 1.00 76.28
C VAL A 312 -29.53 0.85 77.68
N THR A 313 -30.04 1.63 78.62
CA THR A 313 -29.84 1.43 80.06
C THR A 313 -30.56 0.16 80.49
N ALA A 314 -29.82 -0.95 80.61
CA ALA A 314 -30.29 -2.15 81.29
C ALA A 314 -30.00 -2.02 82.79
N THR A 315 -30.98 -1.52 83.54
CA THR A 315 -31.10 -1.75 84.98
C THR A 315 -31.41 -3.22 85.21
N GLY A 316 -30.43 -3.99 85.70
CA GLY A 316 -30.59 -5.37 86.17
C GLY A 316 -30.06 -5.47 87.59
N SER A 317 -30.99 -5.48 88.55
CA SER A 317 -30.76 -5.68 89.99
C SER A 317 -30.10 -7.04 90.25
N PRO A 318 -29.21 -7.18 91.25
CA PRO A 318 -28.69 -8.46 91.69
C PRO A 318 -29.67 -9.08 92.68
N ASP A 319 -30.01 -10.36 92.51
CA ASP A 319 -30.61 -11.15 93.59
C ASP A 319 -29.84 -12.47 93.79
N PRO A 320 -29.75 -12.96 95.03
CA PRO A 320 -28.78 -13.95 95.43
C PRO A 320 -29.36 -15.37 95.64
N ALA A 321 -28.47 -16.35 95.43
CA ALA A 321 -28.32 -17.57 96.22
C ALA A 321 -29.21 -18.82 95.99
N VAL A 322 -28.56 -19.94 96.35
CA VAL A 322 -28.99 -21.28 96.82
C VAL A 322 -29.36 -22.39 95.79
N PRO A 323 -29.18 -23.70 96.14
CA PRO A 323 -28.27 -24.60 95.43
C PRO A 323 -28.90 -25.95 95.03
N LEU A 324 -28.14 -26.81 94.34
CA LEU A 324 -27.88 -28.23 94.65
C LEU A 324 -27.21 -28.91 93.45
#